data_AF-A0A928C8E1-F1
#
_entry.id   AF-A0A928C8E1-F1
#
_cell.length_a   1.000
_cell.length_b   1.000
_cell.length_c   1.000
_cell.angle_alpha   90.00
_cell.angle_beta   90.00
_cell.angle_gamma   90.00
#
_symmetry.space_group_name_H-M   'P 1'
#
loop_
_entity.id
_entity.type
_entity.pdbx_description
1 polymer ?
#
loop_
_entity_poly.entity_id
_entity_poly.type
_entity_poly.pdbx_seq_one_letter_code
_entity_poly.pdbx_strand_id
1 'polypeptide(L)'
;MVKITKCYSPKILFFLMLIVGLFMLFLSLRMPKYSETKEYEVLNEKYYNGEISEEKYYEELYDNINPIMDIGNGLIVSSAFILLFLYVKRINRWHDFLKLKAMKKVGIVCLSNIMLLLEIAGSFLYYGIRLSRGYYPPFSDSIGIPISITMNMCVLGIIPLNVFLFLALRKSDLKTSLLLKHAKYKGYIIWECLFCLFLSLQIIRLVTSVIDGDHSSIVISMVFIYILLSLRAGKIHHYRISGNL
;
A
#
# COMPACT_ATOMS: atom_id res chain seq x y z
N MET A 1 -28.19 -8.62 -28.75
CA MET A 1 -27.50 -9.47 -27.75
C MET A 1 -26.01 -9.33 -27.97
N VAL A 2 -25.34 -8.44 -27.23
CA VAL A 2 -23.91 -8.12 -27.47
C VAL A 2 -23.07 -9.24 -26.87
N LYS A 3 -22.43 -10.06 -27.73
CA LYS A 3 -21.40 -11.02 -27.33
C LYS A 3 -20.25 -10.24 -26.72
N ILE A 4 -20.13 -10.25 -25.40
CA ILE A 4 -18.99 -9.63 -24.72
C ILE A 4 -17.73 -10.39 -25.15
N THR A 5 -16.94 -9.67 -25.93
CA THR A 5 -15.58 -9.89 -26.39
C THR A 5 -14.68 -10.52 -25.33
N LYS A 6 -13.74 -11.39 -25.78
CA LYS A 6 -12.67 -12.05 -25.00
C LYS A 6 -12.30 -11.25 -23.74
N CYS A 7 -12.76 -11.72 -22.58
CA CYS A 7 -12.41 -11.10 -21.31
C CYS A 7 -10.98 -11.57 -20.96
N TYR A 8 -9.99 -10.71 -21.15
CA TYR A 8 -8.59 -11.01 -20.83
C TYR A 8 -8.45 -11.36 -19.34
N SER A 9 -7.64 -12.37 -19.04
CA SER A 9 -7.41 -12.79 -17.66
C SER A 9 -6.71 -11.65 -16.87
N PRO A 10 -7.18 -11.31 -15.65
CA PRO A 10 -6.49 -10.33 -14.80
C PRO A 10 -5.01 -10.71 -14.59
N LYS A 11 -4.67 -12.00 -14.59
CA LYS A 11 -3.28 -12.46 -14.48
C LYS A 11 -2.38 -11.92 -15.59
N ILE A 12 -2.88 -11.83 -16.82
CA ILE A 12 -2.10 -11.32 -17.96
C ILE A 12 -1.80 -9.83 -17.76
N LEU A 13 -2.79 -9.05 -17.32
CA LEU A 13 -2.61 -7.62 -17.05
C LEU A 13 -1.53 -7.38 -15.99
N PHE A 14 -1.63 -8.04 -14.85
CA PHE A 14 -0.64 -7.86 -13.78
C PHE A 14 0.73 -8.46 -14.13
N PHE A 15 0.78 -9.50 -14.97
CA PHE A 15 2.05 -10.00 -15.50
C PHE A 15 2.71 -8.99 -16.46
N LEU A 16 1.95 -8.32 -17.30
CA LEU A 16 2.47 -7.24 -18.14
C LEU A 16 2.95 -6.06 -17.29
N MET A 17 2.22 -5.68 -16.23
CA MET A 17 2.67 -4.65 -15.29
C MET A 17 3.98 -5.03 -14.59
N LEU A 18 4.15 -6.30 -14.23
CA LEU A 18 5.40 -6.82 -13.67
C LEU A 18 6.57 -6.67 -14.65
N ILE A 19 6.35 -7.01 -15.93
CA ILE A 19 7.35 -6.83 -16.99
C ILE A 19 7.71 -5.36 -17.17
N VAL A 20 6.71 -4.46 -17.18
CA VAL A 20 6.95 -3.01 -17.26
C VAL A 20 7.78 -2.53 -16.08
N GLY A 21 7.46 -2.95 -14.85
CA GLY A 21 8.24 -2.61 -13.67
C GLY A 21 9.68 -3.12 -13.74
N LEU A 22 9.90 -4.36 -14.17
CA LEU A 22 11.24 -4.92 -14.40
C LEU A 22 12.01 -4.14 -15.47
N PHE A 23 11.36 -3.76 -16.57
CA PHE A 23 11.98 -2.95 -17.61
C PHE A 23 12.39 -1.57 -17.09
N MET A 24 11.54 -0.90 -16.30
CA MET A 24 11.87 0.37 -15.66
C MET A 24 13.06 0.24 -14.71
N LEU A 25 13.12 -0.83 -13.92
CA LEU A 25 14.26 -1.14 -13.05
C LEU A 25 15.55 -1.38 -13.86
N PHE A 26 15.49 -2.14 -14.94
CA PHE A 26 16.67 -2.34 -15.80
C PHE A 26 17.13 -1.07 -16.50
N LEU A 27 16.20 -0.21 -16.91
CA LEU A 27 16.52 1.11 -17.44
C LEU A 27 17.18 2.00 -16.39
N SER A 28 16.65 2.03 -15.16
CA SER A 28 17.19 2.87 -14.10
C SER A 28 18.63 2.50 -13.72
N LEU A 29 18.98 1.21 -13.79
CA LEU A 29 20.34 0.73 -13.54
C LEU A 29 21.37 1.20 -14.59
N ARG A 30 20.92 1.66 -15.76
CA ARG A 30 21.81 2.19 -16.83
C ARG A 30 21.95 3.71 -16.79
N MET A 31 21.26 4.40 -15.90
CA MET A 31 21.32 5.85 -15.81
C MET A 31 22.57 6.28 -15.02
N PRO A 32 23.45 7.14 -15.58
CA PRO A 32 24.79 7.42 -15.04
C PRO A 32 24.79 8.10 -13.67
N LYS A 33 23.79 8.96 -13.40
CA LYS A 33 23.60 9.72 -12.13
C LYS A 33 23.43 8.88 -10.85
N TYR A 34 23.49 7.55 -10.94
CA TYR A 34 23.01 6.65 -9.87
C TYR A 34 23.96 5.49 -9.56
N SER A 35 25.16 5.49 -10.14
CA SER A 35 26.15 4.42 -9.93
C SER A 35 27.34 4.85 -9.08
N GLU A 36 27.57 6.15 -8.90
CA GLU A 36 28.76 6.63 -8.22
C GLU A 36 28.40 7.38 -6.92
N THR A 37 28.65 6.71 -5.79
CA THR A 37 28.68 7.29 -4.44
C THR A 37 29.48 8.60 -4.38
N LYS A 38 30.40 8.79 -5.33
CA LYS A 38 31.24 9.98 -5.50
C LYS A 38 30.45 11.27 -5.74
N GLU A 39 29.34 11.25 -6.49
CA GLU A 39 28.57 12.49 -6.74
C GLU A 39 27.92 13.00 -5.46
N TYR A 40 27.44 12.08 -4.61
CA TYR A 40 26.89 12.39 -3.30
C TYR A 40 27.98 12.88 -2.32
N GLU A 41 29.15 12.26 -2.32
CA GLU A 41 30.31 12.70 -1.53
C GLU A 41 30.76 14.11 -1.92
N VAL A 42 30.84 14.41 -3.22
CA VAL A 42 31.16 15.75 -3.73
C VAL A 42 30.10 16.77 -3.32
N LEU A 43 28.81 16.42 -3.37
CA LEU A 43 27.74 17.31 -2.92
C LEU A 43 27.84 17.62 -1.42
N ASN A 44 28.14 16.62 -0.59
CA ASN A 44 28.40 16.82 0.84
C ASN A 44 29.60 17.72 1.10
N GLU A 45 30.70 17.50 0.38
CA GLU A 45 31.91 18.30 0.52
C GLU A 45 31.63 19.77 0.19
N LYS A 46 30.92 20.06 -0.91
CA LYS A 46 30.49 21.42 -1.26
C LYS A 46 29.67 22.07 -0.14
N TYR A 47 28.76 21.33 0.48
CA TYR A 47 27.96 21.84 1.59
C TYR A 47 28.82 22.15 2.82
N TYR A 48 29.69 21.22 3.23
CA TYR A 48 30.58 21.41 4.38
C TYR A 48 31.60 22.53 4.17
N ASN A 49 32.04 22.76 2.93
CA ASN A 49 32.90 23.87 2.55
C ASN A 49 32.16 25.22 2.47
N GLY A 50 30.83 25.23 2.63
CA GLY A 50 30.00 26.43 2.51
C GLY A 50 29.82 26.93 1.08
N GLU A 51 30.08 26.10 0.07
CA GLU A 51 29.97 26.46 -1.35
C GLU A 51 28.52 26.50 -1.85
N ILE A 52 27.62 25.77 -1.17
CA ILE A 52 26.18 25.70 -1.48
C ILE A 52 25.34 25.87 -0.21
N SER A 53 24.19 26.52 -0.36
CA SER A 53 23.19 26.63 0.71
C SER A 53 22.43 25.32 0.90
N GLU A 54 21.74 25.18 2.04
CA GLU A 54 20.86 24.04 2.32
C GLU A 54 19.75 23.87 1.25
N GLU A 55 19.13 24.97 0.82
CA GLU A 55 18.11 24.96 -0.21
C GLU A 55 18.64 24.40 -1.54
N LYS A 56 19.81 24.88 -1.97
CA LYS A 56 20.47 24.42 -3.20
C LYS A 56 20.94 22.96 -3.09
N TYR A 57 21.37 22.54 -1.91
CA TYR A 57 21.68 21.13 -1.64
C TYR A 57 20.46 20.24 -1.90
N TYR A 58 19.28 20.62 -1.43
CA TYR A 58 18.07 19.86 -1.67
C TYR A 58 17.68 19.82 -3.15
N GLU A 59 17.76 20.94 -3.86
CA GLU A 59 17.50 20.96 -5.31
C GLU A 59 18.41 19.97 -6.05
N GLU A 60 19.72 20.03 -5.80
CA GLU A 60 20.69 19.13 -6.42
C GLU A 60 20.47 17.66 -5.99
N LEU A 61 20.04 17.42 -4.73
CA LEU A 61 19.71 16.07 -4.25
C LEU A 61 18.45 15.50 -4.94
N TYR A 62 17.37 16.28 -5.03
CA TYR A 62 16.10 15.82 -5.63
C TYR A 62 16.21 15.63 -7.14
N ASP A 63 17.03 16.42 -7.84
CA ASP A 63 17.38 16.20 -9.25
C ASP A 63 18.21 14.92 -9.48
N ASN A 64 18.76 14.37 -8.39
CA ASN A 64 19.53 13.13 -8.35
C ASN A 64 18.74 11.97 -7.72
N ILE A 65 17.42 12.10 -7.52
CA ILE A 65 16.52 10.99 -7.15
C ILE A 65 16.08 10.28 -8.44
N ASN A 66 16.01 8.93 -8.42
CA ASN A 66 15.56 8.15 -9.58
C ASN A 66 14.09 7.70 -9.42
N PRO A 67 13.10 8.54 -9.81
CA PRO A 67 11.70 8.17 -9.70
C PRO A 67 11.37 6.95 -10.58
N ILE A 68 12.11 6.70 -11.66
CA ILE A 68 11.89 5.54 -12.54
C ILE A 68 12.21 4.24 -11.78
N MET A 69 13.27 4.22 -10.97
CA MET A 69 13.60 3.06 -10.15
C MET A 69 12.53 2.81 -9.09
N ASP A 70 12.06 3.86 -8.43
CA ASP A 70 11.08 3.77 -7.34
C ASP A 70 9.72 3.29 -7.86
N ILE A 71 9.23 3.89 -8.95
CA ILE A 71 8.01 3.45 -9.64
C ILE A 71 8.17 2.02 -10.18
N GLY A 72 9.33 1.69 -10.76
CA GLY A 72 9.63 0.34 -11.26
C GLY A 72 9.52 -0.71 -10.16
N ASN A 73 10.16 -0.47 -9.02
CA ASN A 73 10.09 -1.33 -7.83
C ASN A 73 8.66 -1.42 -7.27
N GLY A 74 7.96 -0.29 -7.19
CA GLY A 74 6.57 -0.25 -6.74
C GLY A 74 5.64 -1.06 -7.65
N LEU A 75 5.80 -0.97 -8.96
CA LEU A 75 5.09 -1.79 -9.94
C LEU A 75 5.41 -3.27 -9.79
N ILE A 76 6.69 -3.63 -9.59
CA ILE A 76 7.10 -5.02 -9.38
C ILE A 76 6.40 -5.60 -8.15
N VAL A 77 6.50 -4.94 -6.99
CA VAL A 77 5.93 -5.47 -5.74
C VAL A 77 4.41 -5.50 -5.77
N SER A 78 3.77 -4.43 -6.25
CA SER A 78 2.31 -4.39 -6.36
C SER A 78 1.78 -5.48 -7.30
N SER A 79 2.35 -5.63 -8.49
CA SER A 79 1.93 -6.64 -9.46
C SER A 79 2.24 -8.06 -8.99
N ALA A 80 3.42 -8.31 -8.41
CA ALA A 80 3.78 -9.61 -7.86
C ALA A 80 2.84 -10.03 -6.72
N PHE A 81 2.51 -9.10 -5.82
CA PHE A 81 1.58 -9.37 -4.73
C PHE A 81 0.16 -9.65 -5.25
N ILE A 82 -0.33 -8.86 -6.21
CA ILE A 82 -1.64 -9.11 -6.83
C ILE A 82 -1.63 -10.46 -7.57
N LEU A 83 -0.59 -10.78 -8.33
CA LEU A 83 -0.46 -12.08 -8.99
C LEU A 83 -0.52 -13.23 -7.99
N LEU A 84 0.26 -13.14 -6.91
CA LEU A 84 0.21 -14.11 -5.82
C LEU A 84 -1.21 -14.26 -5.26
N PHE A 85 -1.89 -13.15 -5.01
CA PHE A 85 -3.29 -13.16 -4.57
C PHE A 85 -4.21 -13.86 -5.58
N LEU A 86 -4.10 -13.55 -6.88
CA LEU A 86 -4.88 -14.18 -7.94
C LEU A 86 -4.64 -15.70 -8.01
N TYR A 87 -3.40 -16.15 -7.83
CA TYR A 87 -3.05 -17.57 -7.80
C TYR A 87 -3.60 -18.26 -6.55
N VAL A 88 -3.36 -17.70 -5.36
CA VAL A 88 -3.83 -18.24 -4.08
C VAL A 88 -5.37 -18.33 -4.05
N LYS A 89 -6.07 -17.32 -4.59
CA LYS A 89 -7.53 -17.30 -4.67
C LYS A 89 -8.09 -17.98 -5.92
N ARG A 90 -7.24 -18.52 -6.80
CA ARG A 90 -7.62 -19.21 -8.05
C ARG A 90 -8.53 -18.36 -8.95
N ILE A 91 -8.29 -17.06 -9.02
CA ILE A 91 -9.05 -16.11 -9.85
C ILE A 91 -8.51 -16.15 -11.27
N ASN A 92 -9.29 -16.68 -12.22
CA ASN A 92 -8.86 -16.77 -13.63
C ASN A 92 -9.54 -15.73 -14.51
N ARG A 93 -10.73 -15.29 -14.14
CA ARG A 93 -11.53 -14.29 -14.86
C ARG A 93 -11.96 -13.16 -13.92
N TRP A 94 -12.20 -11.97 -14.46
CA TRP A 94 -12.72 -10.83 -13.68
C TRP A 94 -14.01 -11.14 -12.91
N HIS A 95 -14.86 -12.00 -13.49
CA HIS A 95 -16.09 -12.43 -12.84
C HIS A 95 -15.86 -13.28 -11.57
N ASP A 96 -14.69 -13.93 -11.44
CA ASP A 96 -14.39 -14.76 -10.26
C ASP A 96 -14.18 -13.90 -8.99
N PHE A 97 -13.85 -12.61 -9.13
CA PHE A 97 -13.80 -11.68 -7.99
C PHE A 97 -15.14 -11.57 -7.25
N LEU A 98 -16.27 -11.72 -7.96
CA LEU A 98 -17.61 -11.71 -7.35
C LEU A 98 -17.85 -12.92 -6.44
N LYS A 99 -17.06 -13.98 -6.58
CA LYS A 99 -17.15 -15.21 -5.78
C LYS A 99 -16.24 -15.18 -4.55
N LEU A 100 -15.42 -14.14 -4.40
CA LEU A 100 -14.54 -14.02 -3.24
C LEU A 100 -15.36 -13.89 -1.97
N LYS A 101 -15.02 -14.70 -0.97
CA LYS A 101 -15.66 -14.66 0.34
C LYS A 101 -14.92 -13.66 1.24
N ALA A 102 -15.68 -13.00 2.11
CA ALA A 102 -15.12 -12.19 3.17
C ALA A 102 -14.29 -13.04 4.15
N MET A 103 -13.29 -12.42 4.76
CA MET A 103 -12.42 -13.07 5.75
C MET A 103 -13.18 -13.37 7.06
N LYS A 104 -12.75 -14.40 7.81
CA LYS A 104 -13.29 -14.68 9.15
C LYS A 104 -12.91 -13.57 10.15
N LYS A 105 -13.73 -13.36 11.20
CA LYS A 105 -13.50 -12.32 12.24
C LYS A 105 -12.10 -12.38 12.86
N VAL A 106 -11.69 -13.58 13.29
CA VAL A 106 -10.35 -13.81 13.88
C VAL A 106 -9.25 -13.46 12.88
N GLY A 107 -9.42 -13.87 11.62
CA GLY A 107 -8.48 -13.54 10.55
C GLY A 107 -8.33 -12.03 10.35
N ILE A 108 -9.44 -11.28 10.38
CA ILE A 108 -9.43 -9.82 10.26
C ILE A 108 -8.63 -9.20 11.42
N VAL A 109 -8.95 -9.56 12.67
CA VAL A 109 -8.28 -8.98 13.84
C VAL A 109 -6.80 -9.32 13.85
N CYS A 110 -6.43 -10.59 13.67
CA CYS A 110 -5.04 -11.01 13.65
C CYS A 110 -4.27 -10.33 12.51
N LEU A 111 -4.81 -10.37 11.29
CA LEU A 111 -4.11 -9.84 10.12
C LEU A 111 -3.97 -8.31 10.17
N SER A 112 -4.99 -7.59 10.64
CA SER A 112 -4.89 -6.13 10.84
C SER A 112 -3.77 -5.75 11.80
N ASN A 113 -3.67 -6.42 12.95
CA ASN A 113 -2.62 -6.13 13.94
C ASN A 113 -1.24 -6.57 13.44
N ILE A 114 -1.13 -7.73 12.77
CA ILE A 114 0.13 -8.19 12.17
C ILE A 114 0.60 -7.18 11.11
N MET A 115 -0.28 -6.73 10.21
CA MET A 115 0.09 -5.76 9.18
C MET A 115 0.51 -4.41 9.77
N LEU A 116 -0.18 -3.95 10.83
CA LEU A 116 0.20 -2.73 11.54
C LEU A 116 1.59 -2.85 12.18
N LEU A 117 1.91 -4.00 12.79
CA LEU A 117 3.23 -4.23 13.38
C LEU A 117 4.31 -4.45 12.32
N LEU A 118 3.97 -5.05 11.19
CA LEU A 118 4.89 -5.26 10.06
C LEU A 118 5.35 -3.92 9.47
N GLU A 119 4.54 -2.87 9.57
CA GLU A 119 4.91 -1.50 9.20
C GLU A 119 6.20 -1.04 9.90
N ILE A 120 6.40 -1.45 11.15
CA ILE A 120 7.60 -1.10 11.93
C ILE A 120 8.83 -1.72 11.26
N ALA A 121 8.81 -3.02 10.96
CA ALA A 121 9.90 -3.67 10.23
C ALA A 121 10.06 -3.08 8.82
N GLY A 122 8.95 -2.73 8.18
CA GLY A 122 8.92 -2.09 6.87
C GLY A 122 9.61 -0.72 6.87
N SER A 123 9.47 0.07 7.93
CA SER A 123 10.10 1.38 8.03
C SER A 123 11.62 1.28 8.13
N PHE A 124 12.15 0.30 8.87
CA PHE A 124 13.60 0.02 8.88
C PHE A 124 14.12 -0.31 7.48
N LEU A 125 13.40 -1.15 6.73
CA LEU A 125 13.78 -1.51 5.36
C LEU A 125 13.69 -0.31 4.42
N TYR A 126 12.60 0.45 4.48
CA TYR A 126 12.38 1.62 3.64
C TYR A 126 13.46 2.69 3.87
N TYR A 127 13.66 3.10 5.11
CA TYR A 127 14.62 4.15 5.45
C TYR A 127 16.07 3.68 5.32
N GLY A 128 16.35 2.39 5.53
CA GLY A 128 17.67 1.79 5.25
C GLY A 128 18.03 1.84 3.76
N ILE A 129 17.09 1.50 2.87
CA ILE A 129 17.30 1.60 1.42
C ILE A 129 17.51 3.07 1.01
N ARG A 130 16.70 4.00 1.52
CA ARG A 130 16.85 5.44 1.26
C ARG A 130 18.21 5.95 1.72
N LEU A 131 18.67 5.54 2.91
CA LEU A 131 19.99 5.88 3.43
C LEU A 131 21.12 5.36 2.54
N SER A 132 21.05 4.09 2.10
CA SER A 132 22.05 3.52 1.19
C SER A 132 22.14 4.22 -0.16
N ARG A 133 21.12 5.00 -0.53
CA ARG A 133 21.03 5.78 -1.76
C ARG A 133 21.34 7.26 -1.56
N GLY A 134 21.78 7.68 -0.37
CA GLY A 134 22.14 9.07 -0.07
C GLY A 134 20.97 10.03 0.04
N TYR A 135 19.74 9.55 0.31
CA TYR A 135 18.55 10.42 0.39
C TYR A 135 18.54 11.36 1.61
N TYR A 136 19.48 11.19 2.53
CA TYR A 136 19.53 11.91 3.78
C TYR A 136 20.66 12.92 3.74
N PRO A 137 20.39 14.23 3.89
CA PRO A 137 21.44 15.22 3.88
C PRO A 137 22.42 15.05 5.05
N PRO A 138 23.63 15.61 4.94
CA PRO A 138 24.64 15.57 6.01
C PRO A 138 24.19 16.27 7.29
N PHE A 139 23.23 17.19 7.18
CA PHE A 139 22.62 17.91 8.28
C PHE A 139 21.31 17.28 8.78
N SER A 140 20.91 16.11 8.26
CA SER A 140 19.81 15.35 8.86
C SER A 140 20.27 14.63 10.12
N ASP A 141 19.53 14.83 11.22
CA ASP A 141 19.90 14.26 12.52
C ASP A 141 19.99 12.73 12.49
N SER A 142 18.94 12.06 11.98
CA SER A 142 18.88 10.60 11.96
C SER A 142 17.70 10.05 11.18
N ILE A 143 17.90 8.92 10.50
CA ILE A 143 16.81 8.06 10.02
C ILE A 143 16.00 7.43 11.18
N GLY A 144 16.57 7.42 12.39
CA GLY A 144 15.94 6.88 13.60
C GLY A 144 14.72 7.69 14.04
N ILE A 145 14.68 9.01 13.75
CA ILE A 145 13.53 9.87 14.09
C ILE A 145 12.27 9.40 13.34
N PRO A 146 12.24 9.34 12.00
CA PRO A 146 11.05 8.90 11.30
C PRO A 146 10.70 7.44 11.59
N ILE A 147 11.69 6.55 11.81
CA ILE A 147 11.44 5.16 12.27
C ILE A 147 10.71 5.17 13.62
N SER A 148 11.18 5.95 14.59
CA SER A 148 10.58 6.08 15.92
C SER A 148 9.16 6.65 15.85
N ILE A 149 8.93 7.65 14.99
CA ILE A 149 7.59 8.18 14.74
C ILE A 149 6.67 7.07 14.21
N THR A 150 7.08 6.33 13.18
CA THR A 150 6.28 5.21 12.64
C THR A 150 6.02 4.14 13.70
N MET A 151 7.03 3.79 14.50
CA MET A 151 6.89 2.83 15.59
C MET A 151 5.85 3.28 16.63
N ASN A 152 5.95 4.52 17.10
CA ASN A 152 4.99 5.09 18.04
C ASN A 152 3.58 5.15 17.45
N MET A 153 3.44 5.57 16.19
CA MET A 153 2.15 5.59 15.49
C MET A 153 1.55 4.19 15.36
N CYS A 154 2.35 3.16 15.09
CA CYS A 154 1.89 1.79 15.01
C CYS A 154 1.43 1.27 16.38
N VAL A 155 2.24 1.45 17.43
CA VAL A 155 1.92 1.00 18.79
C VAL A 155 0.68 1.70 19.34
N LEU A 156 0.62 3.03 19.24
CA LEU A 156 -0.53 3.82 19.66
C LEU A 156 -1.76 3.53 18.78
N GLY A 157 -1.54 3.23 17.49
CA GLY A 157 -2.57 2.89 16.51
C GLY A 157 -3.28 1.56 16.77
N ILE A 158 -2.70 0.65 17.56
CA ILE A 158 -3.33 -0.63 17.93
C ILE A 158 -4.67 -0.38 18.63
N ILE A 159 -4.74 0.56 19.56
CA ILE A 159 -5.96 0.83 20.34
C ILE A 159 -7.11 1.30 19.44
N PRO A 160 -7.00 2.42 18.68
CA PRO A 160 -8.08 2.89 17.83
C PRO A 160 -8.42 1.88 16.72
N LEU A 161 -7.43 1.16 16.17
CA LEU A 161 -7.67 0.09 15.22
C LEU A 161 -8.57 -1.00 15.83
N ASN A 162 -8.23 -1.52 17.01
CA ASN A 162 -9.02 -2.59 17.62
C ASN A 162 -10.40 -2.11 18.11
N VAL A 163 -10.53 -0.85 18.54
CA VAL A 163 -11.84 -0.24 18.81
C VAL A 163 -12.68 -0.19 17.54
N PHE A 164 -12.11 0.30 16.43
CA PHE A 164 -12.78 0.31 15.13
C PHE A 164 -13.19 -1.09 14.69
N LEU A 165 -12.27 -2.07 14.75
CA LEU A 165 -12.54 -3.46 14.39
C LEU A 165 -13.64 -4.05 15.26
N PHE A 166 -13.64 -3.82 16.58
CA PHE A 166 -14.68 -4.28 17.48
C PHE A 166 -16.05 -3.73 17.08
N LEU A 167 -16.17 -2.41 16.85
CA LEU A 167 -17.41 -1.76 16.43
C LEU A 167 -17.88 -2.25 15.05
N ALA A 168 -16.94 -2.42 14.11
CA ALA A 168 -17.22 -2.93 12.78
C ALA A 168 -17.70 -4.41 12.86
N LEU A 169 -17.10 -5.23 13.71
CA LEU A 169 -17.37 -6.66 13.80
C LEU A 169 -18.60 -7.04 14.64
N ARG A 170 -19.00 -6.23 15.64
CA ARG A 170 -20.09 -6.50 16.60
C ARG A 170 -21.43 -6.83 15.93
N LYS A 171 -21.71 -6.24 14.77
CA LYS A 171 -22.93 -6.45 13.97
C LYS A 171 -22.57 -6.74 12.51
N SER A 172 -21.79 -7.79 12.31
CA SER A 172 -21.33 -8.22 10.98
C SER A 172 -21.51 -9.72 10.81
N ASP A 173 -21.91 -10.13 9.62
CA ASP A 173 -21.92 -11.52 9.19
C ASP A 173 -21.05 -11.70 7.94
N LEU A 174 -19.88 -12.30 8.15
CA LEU A 174 -18.81 -12.44 7.16
C LEU A 174 -18.96 -13.70 6.29
N LYS A 175 -20.06 -14.48 6.44
CA LYS A 175 -20.36 -15.64 5.58
C LYS A 175 -20.94 -15.19 4.22
N THR A 176 -20.31 -14.21 3.58
CA THR A 176 -20.85 -13.56 2.40
C THR A 176 -19.79 -13.24 1.33
N SER A 177 -20.24 -12.82 0.15
CA SER A 177 -19.35 -12.34 -0.92
C SER A 177 -18.79 -10.95 -0.60
N LEU A 178 -17.53 -10.72 -0.94
CA LEU A 178 -16.81 -9.46 -0.76
C LEU A 178 -17.50 -8.29 -1.49
N LEU A 179 -18.05 -8.56 -2.68
CA LEU A 179 -18.62 -7.55 -3.58
C LEU A 179 -20.15 -7.59 -3.54
N LEU A 180 -20.70 -7.28 -2.37
CA LEU A 180 -22.14 -7.07 -2.21
C LEU A 180 -22.55 -5.69 -2.70
N LYS A 181 -23.67 -5.64 -3.44
CA LYS A 181 -24.34 -4.39 -3.78
C LYS A 181 -24.89 -3.72 -2.52
N HIS A 182 -24.93 -2.39 -2.54
CA HIS A 182 -25.45 -1.55 -1.46
C HIS A 182 -26.82 -2.00 -0.95
N ALA A 183 -27.02 -1.93 0.37
CA ALA A 183 -28.33 -2.09 0.99
C ALA A 183 -29.02 -0.71 1.09
N LYS A 184 -30.32 -0.64 0.77
CA LYS A 184 -31.11 0.60 0.81
C LYS A 184 -31.58 0.93 2.24
N TYR A 185 -30.67 1.16 3.19
CA TYR A 185 -31.06 1.45 4.58
C TYR A 185 -30.35 2.66 5.19
N LYS A 186 -31.13 3.53 5.83
CA LYS A 186 -30.65 4.79 6.45
C LYS A 186 -29.58 4.58 7.52
N GLY A 187 -29.69 3.53 8.34
CA GLY A 187 -28.72 3.23 9.42
C GLY A 187 -27.36 2.73 8.95
N TYR A 188 -27.23 2.34 7.67
CA TYR A 188 -25.98 1.86 7.07
C TYR A 188 -25.15 3.00 6.45
N ILE A 189 -25.76 4.15 6.17
CA ILE A 189 -25.11 5.27 5.46
C ILE A 189 -23.84 5.72 6.18
N ILE A 190 -23.87 5.84 7.51
CA ILE A 190 -22.70 6.24 8.31
C ILE A 190 -21.55 5.23 8.13
N TRP A 191 -21.85 3.94 8.18
CA TRP A 191 -20.85 2.89 7.96
C TRP A 191 -20.30 2.91 6.55
N GLU A 192 -21.15 3.11 5.54
CA GLU A 192 -20.69 3.25 4.16
C GLU A 192 -19.77 4.45 3.99
N CYS A 193 -20.14 5.62 4.54
CA CYS A 193 -19.29 6.80 4.50
C CYS A 193 -17.93 6.55 5.16
N LEU A 194 -17.90 5.89 6.32
CA LEU A 194 -16.65 5.51 7.00
C LEU A 194 -15.82 4.54 6.17
N PHE A 195 -16.41 3.47 5.61
CA PHE A 195 -15.67 2.53 4.77
C PHE A 195 -15.17 3.18 3.49
N CYS A 196 -15.98 4.03 2.84
CA CYS A 196 -15.55 4.79 1.66
C CYS A 196 -14.39 5.72 2.00
N LEU A 197 -14.45 6.45 3.11
CA LEU A 197 -13.35 7.31 3.56
C LEU A 197 -12.07 6.51 3.78
N PHE A 198 -12.12 5.43 4.58
CA PHE A 198 -10.94 4.63 4.86
C PHE A 198 -10.41 3.88 3.64
N LEU A 199 -11.28 3.40 2.75
CA LEU A 199 -10.87 2.79 1.48
C LEU A 199 -10.16 3.82 0.59
N SER A 200 -10.70 5.03 0.45
CA SER A 200 -10.06 6.11 -0.32
C SER A 200 -8.69 6.45 0.25
N LEU A 201 -8.56 6.60 1.57
CA LEU A 201 -7.28 6.84 2.22
C LEU A 201 -6.27 5.71 1.95
N GLN A 202 -6.70 4.45 2.00
CA GLN A 202 -5.82 3.31 1.70
C GLN A 202 -5.45 3.21 0.22
N ILE A 203 -6.33 3.61 -0.69
CA ILE A 203 -6.03 3.67 -2.13
C ILE A 203 -5.02 4.79 -2.40
N ILE A 204 -5.21 5.98 -1.81
CA ILE A 204 -4.25 7.08 -1.92
C ILE A 204 -2.88 6.62 -1.40
N ARG A 205 -2.84 6.04 -0.19
CA ARG A 205 -1.61 5.49 0.39
C ARG A 205 -0.97 4.44 -0.51
N LEU A 206 -1.74 3.52 -1.09
CA LEU A 206 -1.22 2.52 -2.01
C LEU A 206 -0.58 3.17 -3.24
N VAL A 207 -1.24 4.17 -3.84
CA VAL A 207 -0.71 4.87 -5.02
C VAL A 207 0.58 5.62 -4.68
N THR A 208 0.62 6.36 -3.56
CA THR A 208 1.84 7.05 -3.13
C THR A 208 2.96 6.07 -2.83
N SER A 209 2.68 4.95 -2.15
CA SER A 209 3.70 3.92 -1.88
C SER A 209 4.21 3.23 -3.14
N VAL A 210 3.38 3.07 -4.18
CA VAL A 210 3.84 2.58 -5.49
C VAL A 210 4.75 3.59 -6.18
N ILE A 211 4.43 4.88 -6.11
CA ILE A 211 5.28 5.95 -6.68
C ILE A 211 6.62 6.02 -5.94
N ASP A 212 6.60 5.92 -4.61
CA ASP A 212 7.78 5.99 -3.76
C ASP A 212 8.58 4.67 -3.73
N GLY A 213 8.05 3.58 -4.29
CA GLY A 213 8.69 2.26 -4.22
C GLY A 213 8.77 1.68 -2.80
N ASP A 214 7.87 2.07 -1.90
CA ASP A 214 7.80 1.52 -0.54
C ASP A 214 7.16 0.13 -0.56
N HIS A 215 8.02 -0.88 -0.71
CA HIS A 215 7.64 -2.30 -0.80
C HIS A 215 6.72 -2.76 0.33
N SER A 216 6.98 -2.32 1.56
CA SER A 216 6.25 -2.79 2.75
C SER A 216 4.87 -2.15 2.81
N SER A 217 4.79 -0.83 2.63
CA SER A 217 3.52 -0.10 2.62
C SER A 217 2.60 -0.53 1.50
N ILE A 218 3.13 -0.92 0.33
CA ILE A 218 2.32 -1.47 -0.78
C ILE A 218 1.57 -2.72 -0.31
N VAL A 219 2.30 -3.70 0.23
CA VAL A 219 1.72 -4.98 0.70
C VAL A 219 0.71 -4.73 1.81
N ILE A 220 1.08 -3.92 2.80
CA ILE A 220 0.24 -3.58 3.94
C ILE A 220 -1.06 -2.90 3.49
N SER A 221 -0.97 -1.92 2.59
CA SER A 221 -2.14 -1.18 2.06
C SER A 221 -3.07 -2.11 1.28
N MET A 222 -2.54 -3.00 0.44
CA MET A 222 -3.35 -3.98 -0.29
C MET A 222 -4.09 -4.93 0.64
N VAL A 223 -3.44 -5.39 1.72
CA VAL A 223 -4.07 -6.24 2.73
C VAL A 223 -5.16 -5.47 3.50
N PHE A 224 -4.91 -4.23 3.90
CA PHE A 224 -5.92 -3.39 4.55
C PHE A 224 -7.11 -3.09 3.65
N ILE A 225 -6.92 -2.88 2.34
CA ILE A 225 -8.03 -2.76 1.38
C ILE A 225 -8.89 -4.03 1.40
N TYR A 226 -8.27 -5.22 1.35
CA TYR A 226 -9.02 -6.48 1.41
C TYR A 226 -9.77 -6.66 2.75
N ILE A 227 -9.18 -6.23 3.86
CA ILE A 227 -9.81 -6.24 5.19
C ILE A 227 -11.01 -5.29 5.24
N LEU A 228 -10.86 -4.04 4.78
CA LEU A 228 -11.92 -3.05 4.75
C LEU A 228 -13.09 -3.50 3.88
N LEU A 229 -12.80 -4.07 2.69
CA LEU A 229 -13.83 -4.65 1.83
C LEU A 229 -14.55 -5.83 2.52
N SER A 230 -13.83 -6.67 3.26
CA SER A 230 -14.41 -7.77 4.03
C SER A 230 -15.34 -7.26 5.14
N LEU A 231 -14.90 -6.25 5.89
CA LEU A 231 -15.70 -5.62 6.95
C LEU A 231 -16.96 -4.96 6.39
N ARG A 232 -16.83 -4.21 5.29
CA ARG A 232 -17.94 -3.59 4.57
C ARG A 232 -18.96 -4.63 4.13
N ALA A 233 -18.52 -5.69 3.46
CA ALA A 233 -19.39 -6.79 3.04
C ALA A 233 -20.13 -7.43 4.21
N GLY A 234 -19.42 -7.70 5.32
CA GLY A 234 -20.01 -8.28 6.52
C GLY A 234 -21.07 -7.39 7.18
N LYS A 235 -20.86 -6.06 7.18
CA LYS A 235 -21.85 -5.09 7.66
C LYS A 235 -23.09 -5.07 6.76
N ILE A 236 -22.92 -4.95 5.44
CA ILE A 236 -24.04 -4.94 4.48
C ILE A 236 -24.90 -6.18 4.65
N HIS A 237 -24.26 -7.35 4.74
CA HIS A 237 -24.97 -8.62 4.88
C HIS A 237 -25.79 -8.70 6.16
N HIS A 238 -25.23 -8.27 7.30
CA HIS A 238 -25.96 -8.21 8.56
C HIS A 238 -27.21 -7.32 8.44
N TYR A 239 -27.08 -6.09 7.93
CA TYR A 239 -28.24 -5.19 7.78
C TYR A 239 -29.29 -5.75 6.81
N ARG A 240 -28.88 -6.53 5.80
CA ARG A 240 -29.81 -7.20 4.88
C ARG A 240 -30.60 -8.33 5.54
N ILE A 241 -29.96 -9.11 6.42
CA ILE A 241 -30.61 -10.26 7.10
C ILE A 241 -31.46 -9.80 8.27
N SER A 242 -30.99 -8.85 9.08
CA SER A 242 -31.65 -8.44 10.32
C SER A 242 -33.01 -7.75 10.12
N GLY A 243 -33.48 -7.58 8.89
CA GLY A 243 -34.85 -7.13 8.64
C GLY A 243 -35.19 -5.76 9.26
N ASN A 244 -34.19 -4.91 9.52
CA ASN A 244 -34.39 -3.47 9.74
C ASN A 244 -34.74 -2.81 8.39
N LEU A 245 -35.85 -3.31 7.83
CA LEU A 245 -36.63 -2.84 6.71
C LEU A 245 -37.56 -1.74 7.18
#